data_AF-A0A1J6JMK5-F1
#
_entry.id   AF-A0A1J6JMK5-F1
#
_cell.length_a   1.000
_cell.length_b   1.000
_cell.length_c   1.000
_cell.angle_alpha   90.00
_cell.angle_beta   90.00
_cell.angle_gamma   90.00
#
_symmetry.space_group_name_H-M   'P 1'
#
loop_
_entity.id
_entity.type
_entity.pdbx_description
1 polymer ?
#
loop_
_entity_poly.entity_id
_entity_poly.type
_entity_poly.pdbx_seq_one_letter_code
_entity_poly.pdbx_strand_id
1 'polypeptide(L)'
;FANASGLQANMSKSSVYFGGFPQPIRDRIVSKLGFVYGELPFKYLGIPLSTKKLSLIRWKPLIYRIVTRVTSWTVKKLSYA
;
A
#
# COMPACT_ATOMS: atom_id res chain seq x y z
N PHE A 1 8.62 -3.59 16.88
CA PHE A 1 8.68 -2.51 15.88
C PHE A 1 8.37 -1.16 16.51
N ALA A 2 7.13 -0.90 16.98
CA ALA A 2 6.75 0.40 17.55
C ALA A 2 7.71 0.92 18.64
N ASN A 3 8.10 0.05 19.58
CA ASN A 3 9.03 0.43 20.65
C ASN A 3 10.45 0.77 20.16
N ALA A 4 10.88 0.20 19.04
CA ALA A 4 12.22 0.42 18.49
C ALA A 4 12.26 1.60 17.50
N SER A 5 11.17 1.86 16.77
CA SER A 5 11.09 2.92 15.76
C SER A 5 10.34 4.18 16.21
N GLY A 6 9.63 4.13 17.34
CA GLY A 6 8.71 5.19 17.78
C GLY A 6 7.45 5.33 16.92
N LEU A 7 7.24 4.45 15.94
CA LEU A 7 6.12 4.53 15.01
C LEU A 7 4.88 3.80 15.56
N GLN A 8 3.72 4.46 15.48
CA GLN A 8 2.42 3.86 15.79
C GLN A 8 1.59 3.64 14.52
N ALA A 9 0.79 2.57 14.52
CA ALA A 9 -0.14 2.30 13.44
C ALA A 9 -1.29 3.33 13.45
N ASN A 10 -1.63 3.85 12.28
CA ASN A 10 -2.74 4.78 12.15
C ASN A 10 -4.04 4.02 11.89
N MET A 11 -4.86 3.86 12.94
CA MET A 11 -6.11 3.10 12.87
C MET A 11 -7.11 3.60 11.83
N SER A 12 -7.15 4.90 11.53
CA SER A 12 -8.10 5.46 10.57
C SER A 12 -7.64 5.33 9.11
N LYS A 13 -6.35 5.11 8.88
CA LYS A 13 -5.77 4.91 7.54
C LYS A 13 -5.41 3.46 7.23
N SER A 14 -5.49 2.58 8.23
CA SER A 14 -5.11 1.17 8.12
C SER A 14 -6.35 0.28 8.07
N SER A 15 -6.34 -0.66 7.13
CA SER A 15 -7.41 -1.65 6.96
C SER A 15 -6.81 -3.02 6.71
N VAL A 16 -7.54 -4.07 7.11
CA VAL A 16 -7.11 -5.46 6.94
C VAL A 16 -7.89 -6.10 5.78
N TYR A 17 -7.17 -6.79 4.90
CA TYR A 17 -7.70 -7.45 3.72
C TYR A 17 -7.41 -8.95 3.80
N PHE A 18 -8.41 -9.79 3.53
CA PHE A 18 -8.27 -11.25 3.58
C PHE A 18 -8.49 -11.88 2.21
N GLY A 19 -7.63 -12.84 1.84
CA GLY A 19 -7.82 -13.69 0.67
C GLY A 19 -7.98 -15.15 1.08
N GLY A 20 -9.06 -15.82 0.67
CA GLY A 20 -9.23 -17.27 0.85
C GLY A 20 -9.57 -17.77 2.26
N PHE A 21 -9.88 -16.89 3.23
CA PHE A 21 -10.23 -17.31 4.59
C PHE A 21 -11.74 -17.52 4.78
N PRO A 22 -12.20 -18.49 5.58
CA PRO A 22 -13.58 -18.56 6.06
C PRO A 22 -13.97 -17.31 6.88
N GLN A 23 -15.20 -16.81 6.70
CA GLN A 23 -15.74 -15.65 7.44
C GLN A 23 -15.49 -15.68 8.96
N PRO A 24 -15.77 -16.77 9.70
CA PRO A 24 -15.60 -16.77 11.17
C PRO A 24 -14.14 -16.53 11.60
N ILE A 25 -13.17 -16.92 10.77
CA ILE A 25 -11.75 -16.67 11.05
C ILE A 25 -11.42 -15.18 10.81
N ARG A 26 -12.01 -14.57 9.77
CA ARG A 26 -11.83 -13.14 9.48
C ARG A 26 -12.35 -12.29 10.63
N ASP A 27 -13.56 -12.57 11.10
CA ASP A 27 -14.20 -11.81 12.19
C ASP A 27 -13.40 -11.89 13.49
N ARG A 28 -12.87 -13.08 13.80
CA ARG A 28 -11.99 -13.28 14.98
C ARG A 28 -10.68 -12.50 14.88
N ILE A 29 -10.13 -12.33 13.69
CA ILE A 29 -8.89 -11.57 13.49
C ILE A 29 -9.17 -10.07 13.53
N VAL A 30 -10.24 -9.62 12.87
CA VAL A 30 -10.67 -8.21 12.86
C VAL A 30 -10.94 -7.72 14.28
N SER A 31 -11.68 -8.50 15.09
CA SER A 31 -11.99 -8.13 16.47
C SER A 31 -10.74 -8.05 17.36
N LYS A 32 -9.73 -8.90 17.12
CA LYS A 32 -8.46 -8.85 17.86
C LYS A 32 -7.56 -7.69 17.45
N LEU A 33 -7.58 -7.31 16.18
CA LEU A 33 -6.71 -6.26 15.65
C LEU A 33 -7.30 -4.85 15.80
N GLY A 34 -8.63 -4.72 15.86
CA GLY A 34 -9.32 -3.43 15.94
C GLY A 34 -9.27 -2.59 14.65
N PHE A 35 -8.74 -3.13 13.55
CA PHE A 35 -8.75 -2.48 12.24
C PHE A 35 -10.08 -2.71 11.52
N VAL A 36 -10.43 -1.81 10.61
CA VAL A 36 -11.59 -1.99 9.72
C VAL A 36 -11.28 -3.04 8.66
N TYR A 37 -12.26 -3.91 8.37
CA TYR A 37 -12.19 -4.82 7.23
C TYR A 37 -12.27 -4.04 5.92
N GLY A 38 -11.27 -4.21 5.06
CA GLY A 38 -11.22 -3.58 3.75
C GLY A 38 -11.72 -4.50 2.64
N GLU A 39 -12.39 -3.92 1.65
CA GLU A 39 -12.88 -4.64 0.47
C GLU A 39 -11.95 -4.45 -0.73
N LEU A 40 -11.85 -5.50 -1.56
CA LEU A 40 -11.10 -5.49 -2.81
C LEU A 40 -12.08 -5.36 -4.00
N PRO A 41 -11.73 -4.62 -5.07
CA PRO A 41 -10.47 -3.91 -5.28
C PRO A 41 -10.44 -2.50 -4.64
N PHE A 42 -9.28 -2.07 -4.15
CA PHE A 42 -9.07 -0.68 -3.67
C PHE A 42 -7.86 -0.03 -4.34
N LYS A 43 -7.69 1.29 -4.19
CA LYS A 43 -6.56 2.01 -4.80
C LYS A 43 -5.36 2.04 -3.85
N TYR A 44 -4.24 1.48 -4.28
CA TYR A 44 -2.96 1.54 -3.57
C TYR A 44 -1.89 2.18 -4.45
N LEU A 45 -1.19 3.21 -3.93
CA LEU A 45 -0.15 3.96 -4.65
C LEU A 45 -0.56 4.53 -6.02
N GLY A 46 -1.86 4.68 -6.27
CA GLY A 46 -2.39 5.20 -7.54
C GLY A 46 -2.94 4.14 -8.49
N ILE A 47 -2.77 2.84 -8.19
CA ILE A 47 -3.24 1.73 -9.02
C ILE A 47 -4.27 0.87 -8.27
N PRO A 48 -5.22 0.22 -8.97
CA PRO A 48 -6.21 -0.63 -8.32
C PRO A 48 -5.57 -1.95 -7.88
N LEU A 49 -5.41 -2.17 -6.57
CA LEU A 49 -5.04 -3.44 -6.00
C LEU A 49 -6.26 -4.37 -6.01
N SER A 50 -6.12 -5.53 -6.65
CA SER A 50 -7.17 -6.52 -6.83
C SER A 50 -6.59 -7.91 -6.62
N THR A 51 -7.46 -8.90 -6.38
CA THR A 51 -7.08 -10.32 -6.36
C THR A 51 -6.62 -10.84 -7.72
N LYS A 52 -6.96 -10.12 -8.81
CA LYS A 52 -6.57 -10.47 -10.17
C LYS A 52 -5.24 -9.82 -10.55
N LYS A 53 -4.45 -10.52 -11.39
CA LYS A 53 -3.21 -9.98 -11.97
C LYS A 53 -3.50 -8.65 -12.68
N LEU A 54 -2.79 -7.60 -12.27
CA LEU A 54 -2.84 -6.29 -12.93
C LEU A 54 -2.22 -6.37 -14.33
N SER A 55 -2.89 -5.77 -15.30
CA SER A 55 -2.36 -5.64 -16.66
C SER A 55 -1.27 -4.58 -16.71
N LEU A 56 -0.29 -4.71 -17.61
CA LEU A 56 0.81 -3.74 -17.77
C LEU A 56 0.32 -2.30 -17.95
N ILE A 57 -0.80 -2.12 -18.67
CA ILE A 57 -1.42 -0.80 -18.88
C ILE A 57 -1.80 -0.15 -17.54
N ARG A 58 -2.33 -0.94 -16.59
CA ARG A 58 -2.70 -0.45 -15.25
C ARG A 58 -1.48 -0.15 -14.37
N TRP A 59 -0.31 -0.72 -14.66
CA TRP A 59 0.94 -0.41 -13.96
C TRP A 59 1.61 0.90 -14.42
N LYS A 60 1.32 1.37 -15.64
CA LYS A 60 1.95 2.56 -16.23
C LYS A 60 2.02 3.78 -15.30
N PRO A 61 0.95 4.15 -14.56
CA PRO A 61 1.01 5.32 -13.68
C PRO A 61 2.05 5.18 -12.56
N LEU A 62 2.18 3.99 -11.98
CA LEU A 62 3.15 3.74 -10.93
C LEU A 62 4.58 3.74 -11.48
N ILE A 63 4.79 3.08 -12.62
CA ILE A 63 6.09 3.05 -13.32
C ILE A 63 6.53 4.48 -13.64
N TYR A 64 5.65 5.29 -14.22
CA TYR A 64 5.94 6.69 -14.54
C TYR A 64 6.37 7.47 -13.29
N ARG A 65 5.61 7.37 -12.19
CA ARG A 65 5.97 8.07 -10.93
C ARG A 65 7.34 7.65 -10.39
N ILE A 66 7.71 6.37 -10.51
CA ILE A 66 9.03 5.88 -10.08
C ILE A 66 10.12 6.44 -10.99
N VAL A 67 9.96 6.33 -12.31
CA VAL A 67 10.92 6.84 -13.30
C VAL A 67 11.12 8.35 -13.15
N THR A 68 10.05 9.14 -12.99
CA THR A 68 10.14 10.59 -12.76
C THR A 68 10.90 10.93 -11.48
N ARG A 69 10.69 10.18 -10.39
CA ARG A 69 11.44 10.41 -9.14
C ARG A 69 12.92 10.11 -9.31
N VAL A 70 13.27 8.96 -9.90
CA VAL A 70 14.66 8.56 -10.14
C VAL A 70 15.37 9.57 -11.05
N THR A 71 14.77 9.93 -12.18
CA THR A 71 15.34 10.91 -13.12
C THR A 71 15.52 12.28 -12.47
N SER A 72 14.58 12.74 -11.64
CA SER A 72 14.71 14.01 -10.92
C SER A 72 15.90 14.04 -9.93
N TRP A 73 16.26 12.88 -9.34
CA TRP A 73 17.41 12.79 -8.45
C TRP A 73 18.73 12.79 -9.21
N THR A 74 18.77 12.16 -10.39
CA THR A 74 19.94 12.21 -11.27
C THR A 74 20.23 13.65 -11.72
N VAL A 75 19.19 14.43 -12.02
CA VAL A 75 19.33 15.85 -12.44
C VAL A 75 19.77 16.76 -11.27
N LYS A 76 19.39 16.44 -10.03
CA LYS A 76 19.66 17.28 -8.85
C LYS A 76 21.07 17.10 -8.24
N LYS A 77 21.96 16.30 -8.84
CA LYS A 77 23.33 16.07 -8.34
C LYS A 77 24.45 16.90 -9.00
N LEU A 78 24.12 17.98 -9.72
CA LEU A 78 25.14 18.89 -10.29
C LEU A 78 24.75 20.37 -10.15
N SER A 79 24.61 20.84 -8.92
CA SER A 79 24.85 22.25 -8.61
C SER A 79 25.65 22.34 -7.31
N TYR A 80 26.97 22.29 -7.47
CA TYR A 80 27.93 22.82 -6.50
C TYR A 80 28.44 24.12 -7.13
N ALA A 81 28.28 25.24 -6.42
CA ALA A 81 28.94 26.50 -6.67
C ALA A 81 29.81 26.79 -5.45
#